data_AF-A0A3N9V4E0-F1
#
_entry.id   AF-A0A3N9V4E0-F1
#
_cell.length_a   1.000
_cell.length_b   1.000
_cell.length_c   1.000
_cell.angle_alpha   90.00
_cell.angle_beta   90.00
_cell.angle_gamma   90.00
#
_symmetry.space_group_name_H-M   'P 1'
#
loop_
_entity.id
_entity.type
_entity.pdbx_description
1 polymer ?
#
loop_
_entity_poly.entity_id
_entity_poly.type
_entity_poly.pdbx_seq_one_letter_code
_entity_poly.pdbx_strand_id
1 'polypeptide(L)'
;MPKSKLAADTINDFRSGQELASANTTQLRKTIAELEERIHAQDLLIEEQKQAIVEKEAETHDLAYELDVLCGVIYDPRHTGQVLARELQDGYKQYARIQQLTKANEKLVNFLEELEDSFQHIINAVIANVEAALAALDQMPATDETANMHARAKKEIQGIMRAKKAGQISPANCLRQLADVEYGIVSFITDRPALTFKKAEHYRAALLVETLYRDAKAKSLNSANAIQIISTAEEKPIARMQARRAMEWAARLQPDKVLLRKRGQGKGKTWLLCKIGSKEVNKS
;
A
#
# COMPACT_ATOMS: atom_id res chain seq x y z
N MET A 1 -72.27 46.60 46.53
CA MET A 1 -71.85 45.98 45.25
C MET A 1 -71.33 47.07 44.32
N PRO A 2 -70.01 47.36 44.31
CA PRO A 2 -69.47 48.42 43.46
C PRO A 2 -69.24 47.90 42.03
N LYS A 3 -69.70 48.66 41.05
CA LYS A 3 -69.45 48.46 39.61
C LYS A 3 -67.99 48.83 39.31
N SER A 4 -67.15 47.86 38.96
CA SER A 4 -65.82 48.13 38.41
C SER A 4 -65.95 48.47 36.92
N LYS A 5 -65.64 49.73 36.60
CA LYS A 5 -65.52 50.29 35.26
C LYS A 5 -64.46 49.51 34.47
N LEU A 6 -64.82 49.02 33.29
CA LEU A 6 -63.86 48.55 32.28
C LEU A 6 -62.99 49.73 31.86
N ALA A 7 -61.67 49.60 32.02
CA ALA A 7 -60.71 50.57 31.51
C ALA A 7 -60.74 50.53 29.97
N ALA A 8 -61.24 51.59 29.36
CA ALA A 8 -61.49 51.70 27.93
C ALA A 8 -60.26 52.20 27.13
N ASP A 9 -59.06 52.21 27.71
CA ASP A 9 -57.91 52.95 27.18
C ASP A 9 -56.64 52.11 26.99
N THR A 10 -56.75 50.92 26.37
CA THR A 10 -55.57 50.23 25.80
C THR A 10 -55.85 49.53 24.46
N ILE A 11 -56.98 49.85 23.80
CA ILE A 11 -57.24 49.41 22.42
C ILE A 11 -56.91 50.59 21.50
N ASN A 12 -55.63 50.86 21.33
CA ASN A 12 -55.12 51.66 20.22
C ASN A 12 -53.66 51.26 19.99
N ASP A 13 -53.50 50.15 19.28
CA ASP A 13 -52.45 49.92 18.29
C ASP A 13 -52.88 48.68 17.48
N PHE A 14 -53.81 48.91 16.54
CA PHE A 14 -54.05 47.94 15.48
C PHE A 14 -52.80 47.88 14.61
N ARG A 15 -51.93 46.91 14.88
CA ARG A 15 -50.87 46.53 13.93
C ARG A 15 -51.54 46.16 12.62
N SER A 16 -51.19 46.85 11.54
CA SER A 16 -51.71 46.56 10.21
C SER A 16 -51.35 45.12 9.83
N GLY A 17 -52.22 44.41 9.09
CA GLY A 17 -51.98 43.02 8.68
C GLY A 17 -50.66 42.79 7.91
N GLN A 18 -50.03 43.88 7.47
CA GLN A 18 -48.73 43.90 6.79
C GLN A 18 -47.54 43.81 7.77
N GLU A 19 -47.69 44.27 9.02
CA GLU A 19 -46.69 44.09 10.09
C GLU A 19 -46.70 42.67 10.67
N LEU A 20 -47.83 41.95 10.55
CA LEU A 20 -47.93 40.53 10.89
C LEU A 20 -47.40 39.61 9.77
N ALA A 21 -47.25 40.10 8.54
CA ALA A 21 -47.04 39.26 7.35
C ALA A 21 -45.58 39.08 6.89
N SER A 22 -44.60 39.81 7.43
CA SER A 22 -43.22 39.78 6.89
C SER A 22 -42.13 39.25 7.83
N ALA A 23 -42.33 39.29 9.15
CA ALA A 23 -41.38 38.72 10.12
C ALA A 23 -41.92 37.46 10.84
N ASN A 24 -43.22 37.44 11.17
CA ASN A 24 -43.83 36.35 11.93
C ASN A 24 -44.04 35.08 11.10
N THR A 25 -44.33 35.16 9.80
CA THR A 25 -44.56 33.98 8.94
C THR A 25 -43.31 33.13 8.76
N THR A 26 -42.14 33.75 8.61
CA THR A 26 -40.86 33.04 8.50
C THR A 26 -40.46 32.43 9.85
N GLN A 27 -40.66 33.18 10.95
CA GLN A 27 -40.41 32.68 12.29
C GLN A 27 -41.35 31.52 12.66
N LEU A 28 -42.63 31.61 12.33
CA LEU A 28 -43.62 30.54 12.51
C LEU A 28 -43.27 29.30 11.67
N ARG A 29 -42.87 29.48 10.40
CA ARG A 29 -42.42 28.34 9.57
C ARG A 29 -41.18 27.67 10.14
N LYS A 30 -40.24 28.44 10.67
CA LYS A 30 -39.07 27.91 11.37
C LYS A 30 -39.47 27.15 12.63
N THR A 31 -40.36 27.70 13.46
CA THR A 31 -40.88 27.01 14.64
C THR A 31 -41.64 25.74 14.28
N ILE A 32 -42.43 25.74 13.19
CA ILE A 32 -43.13 24.55 12.71
C ILE A 32 -42.13 23.48 12.28
N ALA A 33 -41.11 23.83 11.49
CA ALA A 33 -40.08 22.88 11.08
C ALA A 33 -39.31 22.30 12.29
N GLU A 34 -38.95 23.14 13.27
CA GLU A 34 -38.30 22.69 14.51
C GLU A 34 -39.21 21.78 15.35
N LEU A 35 -40.53 22.04 15.37
CA LEU A 35 -41.49 21.19 16.06
C LEU A 35 -41.71 19.87 15.31
N GLU A 36 -41.78 19.88 13.98
CA GLU A 36 -41.88 18.68 13.15
C GLU A 36 -40.64 17.79 13.30
N GLU A 37 -39.44 18.38 13.34
CA GLU A 37 -38.19 17.65 13.58
C GLU A 37 -38.17 17.04 15.00
N ARG A 38 -38.64 17.79 16.00
CA ARG A 38 -38.78 17.27 17.38
C ARG A 38 -39.81 16.17 17.49
N ILE A 39 -40.94 16.27 16.79
CA ILE A 39 -41.98 15.22 16.75
C ILE A 39 -41.38 13.97 16.09
N HIS A 40 -40.68 14.12 14.97
CA HIS A 40 -40.05 12.99 14.30
C HIS A 40 -39.00 12.29 15.17
N ALA A 41 -38.17 13.08 15.89
CA ALA A 41 -37.21 12.53 16.84
C ALA A 41 -37.90 11.81 18.02
N GLN A 42 -39.05 12.31 18.48
CA GLN A 42 -39.86 11.65 19.52
C GLN A 42 -40.51 10.36 19.01
N ASP A 43 -41.00 10.33 17.77
CA ASP A 43 -41.57 9.13 17.17
C ASP A 43 -40.54 7.99 17.06
N LEU A 44 -39.29 8.32 16.69
CA LEU A 44 -38.19 7.35 16.67
C LEU A 44 -37.91 6.78 18.07
N LEU A 45 -37.86 7.63 19.09
CA LEU A 45 -37.67 7.18 20.49
C LEU A 45 -38.85 6.32 20.98
N ILE A 46 -40.07 6.63 20.56
CA ILE A 46 -41.26 5.84 20.91
C ILE A 46 -41.17 4.44 20.28
N GLU A 47 -40.74 4.32 19.02
CA GLU A 47 -40.56 3.02 18.38
C GLU A 47 -39.44 2.20 19.04
N GLU A 48 -38.32 2.82 19.41
CA GLU A 48 -37.27 2.16 20.21
C GLU A 48 -37.80 1.68 21.57
N GLN A 49 -38.61 2.50 22.26
CA GLN A 49 -39.23 2.12 23.53
C GLN A 49 -40.24 1.00 23.37
N LYS A 50 -41.06 1.00 22.31
CA LYS A 50 -42.00 -0.09 22.01
C LYS A 50 -41.26 -1.41 21.81
N GLN A 51 -40.18 -1.38 21.04
CA GLN A 51 -39.36 -2.57 20.78
C GLN A 51 -38.76 -3.11 22.10
N ALA A 52 -38.23 -2.22 22.95
CA ALA A 52 -37.70 -2.60 24.26
C ALA A 52 -38.79 -3.17 25.20
N ILE A 53 -40.03 -2.66 25.13
CA ILE A 53 -41.17 -3.21 25.88
C ILE A 53 -41.51 -4.61 25.40
N VAL A 54 -41.59 -4.84 24.09
CA VAL A 54 -41.87 -6.17 23.51
C VAL A 54 -40.80 -7.19 23.93
N GLU A 55 -39.54 -6.80 23.92
CA GLU A 55 -38.43 -7.63 24.40
C GLU A 55 -38.56 -7.95 25.90
N LYS A 56 -38.92 -6.95 26.71
CA LYS A 56 -39.14 -7.16 28.16
C LYS A 56 -40.37 -8.01 28.45
N GLU A 57 -41.44 -7.89 27.68
CA GLU A 57 -42.64 -8.72 27.80
C GLU A 57 -42.32 -10.19 27.48
N ALA A 58 -41.53 -10.44 26.42
CA ALA A 58 -41.04 -11.78 26.10
C ALA A 58 -40.19 -12.37 27.23
N GLU A 59 -39.22 -11.60 27.78
CA GLU A 59 -38.42 -12.04 28.93
C GLU A 59 -39.30 -12.37 30.15
N THR A 60 -40.32 -11.55 30.45
CA THR A 60 -41.22 -11.84 31.57
C THR A 60 -42.10 -13.06 31.33
N HIS A 61 -42.47 -13.35 30.08
CA HIS A 61 -43.23 -14.54 29.74
C HIS A 61 -42.39 -15.80 29.92
N ASP A 62 -41.13 -15.78 29.47
CA ASP A 62 -40.18 -16.86 29.67
C ASP A 62 -39.92 -17.10 31.17
N LEU A 63 -39.74 -16.02 31.95
CA LEU A 63 -39.56 -16.11 33.40
C LEU A 63 -40.81 -16.68 34.10
N ALA A 64 -42.01 -16.30 33.67
CA ALA A 64 -43.26 -16.81 34.21
C ALA A 64 -43.44 -18.31 33.90
N TYR A 65 -43.03 -18.75 32.71
CA TYR A 65 -43.00 -20.16 32.34
C TYR A 65 -41.99 -20.94 33.19
N GLU A 66 -40.78 -20.43 33.40
CA GLU A 66 -39.79 -21.04 34.31
C GLU A 66 -40.33 -21.16 35.74
N LEU A 67 -41.06 -20.16 36.22
CA LEU A 67 -41.64 -20.13 37.56
C LEU A 67 -42.80 -21.11 37.71
N ASP A 68 -43.64 -21.27 36.67
CA ASP A 68 -44.71 -22.26 36.64
C ASP A 68 -44.16 -23.70 36.63
N VAL A 69 -43.09 -23.94 35.85
CA VAL A 69 -42.35 -25.21 35.87
C VAL A 69 -41.78 -25.49 37.26
N LEU A 70 -41.14 -24.50 37.91
CA LEU A 70 -40.60 -24.65 39.27
C LEU A 70 -41.69 -24.86 40.34
N CYS A 71 -42.83 -24.18 40.22
CA CYS A 71 -43.95 -24.35 41.14
C CYS A 71 -44.66 -25.70 40.95
N GLY A 72 -44.77 -26.21 39.72
CA GLY A 72 -45.26 -27.56 39.43
C GLY A 72 -44.35 -28.66 40.01
N VAL A 73 -43.05 -28.40 40.15
CA VAL A 73 -42.03 -29.32 40.70
C VAL A 73 -42.12 -29.50 42.22
N ILE A 74 -42.65 -28.51 42.95
CA ILE A 74 -42.73 -28.57 44.43
C ILE A 74 -43.88 -29.49 44.91
N TYR A 75 -44.80 -29.89 44.04
CA TYR A 75 -46.01 -30.64 44.38
C TYR A 75 -46.06 -32.07 43.80
N ASP A 76 -44.94 -32.81 43.74
CA ASP A 76 -44.93 -34.22 43.29
C ASP A 76 -44.48 -35.21 44.41
N PRO A 77 -45.33 -36.18 44.81
CA PRO A 77 -45.01 -37.16 45.85
C PRO A 77 -43.95 -38.21 45.48
N ARG A 78 -43.43 -38.25 44.25
CA ARG A 78 -42.66 -39.40 43.70
C ARG A 78 -41.15 -39.16 43.42
N HIS A 79 -40.54 -38.10 43.96
CA HIS A 79 -39.10 -37.78 43.82
C HIS A 79 -38.60 -37.40 42.41
N THR A 80 -39.50 -37.17 41.47
CA THR A 80 -39.24 -36.66 40.11
C THR A 80 -38.60 -35.26 40.12
N GLY A 81 -38.87 -34.44 41.13
CA GLY A 81 -38.31 -33.08 41.26
C GLY A 81 -36.79 -33.01 41.48
N GLN A 82 -36.15 -34.05 42.05
CA GLN A 82 -34.68 -34.07 42.19
C GLN A 82 -33.96 -34.33 40.87
N VAL A 83 -34.56 -35.13 39.99
CA VAL A 83 -34.05 -35.38 38.64
C VAL A 83 -34.17 -34.10 37.79
N LEU A 84 -35.34 -33.46 37.83
CA LEU A 84 -35.58 -32.21 37.10
C LEU A 84 -34.68 -31.05 37.61
N ALA A 85 -34.47 -30.95 38.93
CA ALA A 85 -33.57 -29.93 39.50
C ALA A 85 -32.11 -30.12 39.05
N ARG A 86 -31.65 -31.37 38.89
CA ARG A 86 -30.32 -31.66 38.33
C ARG A 86 -30.25 -31.30 36.84
N GLU A 87 -31.27 -31.66 36.06
CA GLU A 87 -31.35 -31.33 34.63
C GLU A 87 -31.37 -29.82 34.40
N LEU A 88 -32.14 -29.05 35.21
CA LEU A 88 -32.13 -27.59 35.20
C LEU A 88 -30.75 -27.02 35.56
N GLN A 89 -30.12 -27.54 36.62
CA GLN A 89 -28.79 -27.08 37.04
C GLN A 89 -27.73 -27.34 35.95
N ASP A 90 -27.79 -28.50 35.28
CA ASP A 90 -26.88 -28.81 34.19
C ASP A 90 -27.21 -27.99 32.92
N GLY A 91 -28.49 -27.71 32.66
CA GLY A 91 -28.94 -26.76 31.65
C GLY A 91 -28.38 -25.35 31.86
N TYR A 92 -28.42 -24.81 33.08
CA TYR A 92 -27.82 -23.51 33.41
C TYR A 92 -26.30 -23.51 33.23
N LYS A 93 -25.60 -24.59 33.62
CA LYS A 93 -24.16 -24.71 33.39
C LYS A 93 -23.84 -24.72 31.89
N GLN A 94 -24.63 -25.43 31.09
CA GLN A 94 -24.48 -25.48 29.64
C GLN A 94 -24.77 -24.10 29.01
N TYR A 95 -25.83 -23.42 29.43
CA TYR A 95 -26.16 -22.08 28.97
C TYR A 95 -25.05 -21.06 29.29
N ALA A 96 -24.54 -21.06 30.54
CA ALA A 96 -23.40 -20.24 30.92
C ALA A 96 -22.16 -20.55 30.08
N ARG A 97 -21.91 -21.82 29.77
CA ARG A 97 -20.81 -22.24 28.91
C ARG A 97 -21.00 -21.76 27.46
N ILE A 98 -22.22 -21.85 26.92
CA ILE A 98 -22.55 -21.34 25.60
C ILE A 98 -22.31 -19.84 25.54
N GLN A 99 -22.80 -19.06 26.50
CA GLN A 99 -22.55 -17.61 26.55
C GLN A 99 -21.05 -17.27 26.61
N GLN A 100 -20.26 -18.02 27.38
CA GLN A 100 -18.80 -17.84 27.40
C GLN A 100 -18.16 -18.13 26.04
N LEU A 101 -18.58 -19.20 25.37
CA LEU A 101 -18.10 -19.57 24.04
C LEU A 101 -18.51 -18.55 22.98
N THR A 102 -19.73 -18.02 23.04
CA THR A 102 -20.20 -16.96 22.15
C THR A 102 -19.34 -15.71 22.28
N LYS A 103 -19.10 -15.24 23.51
CA LYS A 103 -18.19 -14.10 23.77
C LYS A 103 -16.76 -14.37 23.30
N ALA A 104 -16.27 -15.60 23.43
CA ALA A 104 -14.95 -15.98 22.94
C ALA A 104 -14.89 -15.98 21.40
N ASN A 105 -15.93 -16.46 20.74
CA ASN A 105 -16.05 -16.44 19.28
C ASN A 105 -16.12 -15.01 18.74
N GLU A 106 -16.91 -14.12 19.37
CA GLU A 106 -16.95 -12.70 19.01
C GLU A 106 -15.56 -12.05 19.06
N LYS A 107 -14.80 -12.32 20.13
CA LYS A 107 -13.41 -11.84 20.23
C LYS A 107 -12.52 -12.39 19.12
N LEU A 108 -12.66 -13.67 18.78
CA LEU A 108 -11.89 -14.29 17.70
C LEU A 108 -12.24 -13.68 16.34
N VAL A 109 -13.51 -13.38 16.09
CA VAL A 109 -13.95 -12.69 14.86
C VAL A 109 -13.30 -11.32 14.75
N ASN A 110 -13.34 -10.52 15.82
CA ASN A 110 -12.69 -9.20 15.84
C ASN A 110 -11.18 -9.31 15.57
N PHE A 111 -10.50 -10.29 16.19
CA PHE A 111 -9.07 -10.51 15.92
C PHE A 111 -8.79 -10.94 14.48
N LEU A 112 -9.69 -11.70 13.85
CA LEU A 112 -9.53 -12.07 12.44
C LEU A 112 -9.66 -10.87 11.52
N GLU A 113 -10.57 -9.94 11.80
CA GLU A 113 -10.72 -8.69 11.05
C GLU A 113 -9.47 -7.81 11.18
N GLU A 114 -8.97 -7.58 12.41
CA GLU A 114 -7.73 -6.82 12.65
C GLU A 114 -6.52 -7.43 11.94
N LEU A 115 -6.46 -8.77 11.88
CA LEU A 115 -5.39 -9.51 11.24
C LEU A 115 -5.49 -9.45 9.70
N GLU A 116 -6.70 -9.45 9.15
CA GLU A 116 -6.93 -9.24 7.73
C GLU A 116 -6.49 -7.84 7.27
N ASP A 117 -6.82 -6.80 8.04
CA ASP A 117 -6.37 -5.44 7.81
C ASP A 117 -4.85 -5.33 7.87
N SER A 118 -4.25 -5.93 8.90
CA SER A 118 -2.80 -5.99 9.06
C SER A 118 -2.11 -6.65 7.86
N PHE A 119 -2.66 -7.77 7.37
CA PHE A 119 -2.15 -8.42 6.16
C PHE A 119 -2.28 -7.53 4.94
N GLN A 120 -3.38 -6.80 4.79
CA GLN A 120 -3.58 -5.90 3.67
C GLN A 120 -2.54 -4.77 3.66
N HIS A 121 -2.20 -4.21 4.83
CA HIS A 121 -1.12 -3.22 4.96
C HIS A 121 0.23 -3.77 4.52
N ILE A 122 0.59 -4.99 4.95
CA ILE A 122 1.86 -5.63 4.57
C ILE A 122 1.88 -5.92 3.06
N ILE A 123 0.78 -6.42 2.49
CA ILE A 123 0.67 -6.67 1.05
C ILE A 123 0.92 -5.38 0.27
N ASN A 124 0.33 -4.26 0.68
CA ASN A 124 0.54 -2.97 0.03
C ASN A 124 2.02 -2.52 0.10
N ALA A 125 2.68 -2.74 1.23
CA ALA A 125 4.10 -2.42 1.37
C ALA A 125 5.00 -3.28 0.46
N VAL A 126 4.73 -4.57 0.36
CA VAL A 126 5.47 -5.47 -0.55
C VAL A 126 5.22 -5.08 -2.01
N ILE A 127 3.99 -4.71 -2.38
CA ILE A 127 3.70 -4.21 -3.74
C ILE A 127 4.53 -2.96 -4.03
N ALA A 128 4.62 -2.01 -3.10
CA ALA A 128 5.42 -0.80 -3.28
C ALA A 128 6.92 -1.14 -3.49
N ASN A 129 7.45 -2.14 -2.80
CA ASN A 129 8.82 -2.61 -3.01
C ASN A 129 9.00 -3.23 -4.40
N VAL A 130 8.05 -4.06 -4.84
CA VAL A 130 8.05 -4.65 -6.18
C VAL A 130 7.98 -3.57 -7.26
N GLU A 131 7.15 -2.55 -7.08
CA GLU A 131 7.07 -1.39 -7.99
C GLU A 131 8.39 -0.61 -8.02
N ALA A 132 9.05 -0.41 -6.88
CA ALA A 132 10.37 0.19 -6.82
C ALA A 132 11.44 -0.65 -7.55
N ALA A 133 11.37 -1.99 -7.41
CA ALA A 133 12.26 -2.90 -8.14
C ALA A 133 12.02 -2.85 -9.66
N LEU A 134 10.76 -2.76 -10.10
CA LEU A 134 10.41 -2.55 -11.50
C LEU A 134 10.90 -1.19 -12.01
N ALA A 135 10.77 -0.12 -11.23
CA ALA A 135 11.30 1.18 -11.59
C ALA A 135 12.84 1.18 -11.70
N ALA A 136 13.53 0.39 -10.87
CA ALA A 136 14.97 0.19 -11.00
C ALA A 136 15.33 -0.61 -12.27
N LEU A 137 14.51 -1.60 -12.63
CA LEU A 137 14.65 -2.36 -13.87
C LEU A 137 14.48 -1.46 -15.11
N ASP A 138 13.58 -0.48 -15.07
CA ASP A 138 13.37 0.50 -16.16
C ASP A 138 14.57 1.43 -16.41
N GLN A 139 15.42 1.64 -15.39
CA GLN A 139 16.67 2.40 -15.54
C GLN A 139 17.78 1.59 -16.23
N MET A 140 17.59 0.30 -16.44
CA MET A 140 18.54 -0.56 -17.15
C MET A 140 18.48 -0.35 -18.67
N PRO A 141 19.54 -0.69 -19.42
CA PRO A 141 19.50 -0.65 -20.87
C PRO A 141 18.36 -1.50 -21.42
N ALA A 142 17.56 -0.93 -22.32
CA ALA A 142 16.47 -1.63 -22.99
C ALA A 142 17.02 -2.77 -23.85
N THR A 143 16.94 -3.98 -23.31
CA THR A 143 17.28 -5.27 -23.95
C THR A 143 16.05 -6.17 -23.96
N ASP A 144 16.02 -7.17 -24.83
CA ASP A 144 14.92 -8.13 -24.86
C ASP A 144 14.77 -8.85 -23.51
N GLU A 145 15.87 -9.15 -22.83
CA GLU A 145 15.88 -9.76 -21.50
C GLU A 145 15.24 -8.86 -20.42
N THR A 146 15.55 -7.55 -20.39
CA THR A 146 14.94 -6.61 -19.44
C THR A 146 13.46 -6.39 -19.74
N ALA A 147 13.09 -6.30 -21.02
CA ALA A 147 11.70 -6.16 -21.45
C ALA A 147 10.88 -7.40 -21.08
N ASN A 148 11.44 -8.59 -21.29
CA ASN A 148 10.82 -9.87 -20.92
C ASN A 148 10.66 -9.99 -19.40
N MET A 149 11.68 -9.62 -18.61
CA MET A 149 11.59 -9.63 -17.15
C MET A 149 10.49 -8.68 -16.66
N HIS A 150 10.46 -7.45 -17.17
CA HIS A 150 9.44 -6.46 -16.81
C HIS A 150 8.03 -6.95 -17.16
N ALA A 151 7.83 -7.47 -18.38
CA ALA A 151 6.53 -7.97 -18.83
C ALA A 151 6.06 -9.18 -18.00
N ARG A 152 6.98 -10.11 -17.70
CA ARG A 152 6.71 -11.29 -16.86
C ARG A 152 6.31 -10.88 -15.45
N ALA A 153 7.12 -10.08 -14.77
CA ALA A 153 6.86 -9.62 -13.41
C ALA A 153 5.50 -8.91 -13.31
N LYS A 154 5.20 -8.00 -14.24
CA LYS A 154 3.90 -7.29 -14.27
C LYS A 154 2.72 -8.25 -14.44
N LYS A 155 2.86 -9.27 -15.27
CA LYS A 155 1.82 -10.30 -15.48
C LYS A 155 1.64 -11.18 -14.24
N GLU A 156 2.72 -11.57 -13.58
CA GLU A 156 2.68 -12.38 -12.36
C GLU A 156 2.02 -11.61 -11.21
N ILE A 157 2.40 -10.35 -10.96
CA ILE A 157 1.78 -9.49 -9.94
C ILE A 157 0.26 -9.37 -10.16
N GLN A 158 -0.15 -9.10 -11.40
CA GLN A 158 -1.58 -9.01 -11.75
C GLN A 158 -2.31 -10.34 -11.51
N GLY A 159 -1.67 -11.46 -11.84
CA GLY A 159 -2.23 -12.80 -11.58
C GLY A 159 -2.42 -13.07 -10.10
N ILE A 160 -1.40 -12.79 -9.28
CA ILE A 160 -1.42 -12.97 -7.83
C ILE A 160 -2.52 -12.12 -7.19
N MET A 161 -2.60 -10.83 -7.55
CA MET A 161 -3.61 -9.93 -6.99
C MET A 161 -5.03 -10.32 -7.38
N ARG A 162 -5.24 -10.83 -8.60
CA ARG A 162 -6.54 -11.37 -9.02
C ARG A 162 -6.92 -12.62 -8.21
N ALA A 163 -5.99 -13.55 -8.04
CA ALA A 163 -6.22 -14.76 -7.24
C ALA A 163 -6.54 -14.42 -5.77
N LYS A 164 -5.84 -13.42 -5.19
CA LYS A 164 -6.11 -12.90 -3.84
C LYS A 164 -7.51 -12.32 -3.74
N LYS A 165 -7.90 -11.46 -4.70
CA LYS A 165 -9.23 -10.84 -4.74
C LYS A 165 -10.35 -11.88 -4.92
N ALA A 166 -10.08 -12.96 -5.63
CA ALA A 166 -11.02 -14.08 -5.81
C ALA A 166 -11.03 -15.07 -4.64
N GLY A 167 -10.23 -14.87 -3.58
CA GLY A 167 -10.12 -15.78 -2.44
C GLY A 167 -9.47 -17.13 -2.77
N GLN A 168 -8.78 -17.25 -3.90
CA GLN A 168 -8.15 -18.50 -4.35
C GLN A 168 -6.82 -18.79 -3.67
N ILE A 169 -6.20 -17.77 -3.08
CA ILE A 169 -4.94 -17.87 -2.33
C ILE A 169 -5.09 -17.19 -0.97
N SER A 170 -4.46 -17.75 0.06
CA SER A 170 -4.41 -17.13 1.39
C SER A 170 -3.54 -15.87 1.39
N PRO A 171 -3.75 -14.92 2.32
CA PRO A 171 -2.91 -13.73 2.45
C PRO A 171 -1.41 -14.03 2.60
N ALA A 172 -1.07 -15.06 3.39
CA ALA A 172 0.31 -15.51 3.55
C ALA A 172 0.93 -16.02 2.24
N ASN A 173 0.18 -16.78 1.44
CA ASN A 173 0.64 -17.23 0.13
C ASN A 173 0.77 -16.10 -0.89
N CYS A 174 -0.12 -15.09 -0.82
CA CYS A 174 -0.01 -13.87 -1.62
C CYS A 174 1.31 -13.14 -1.33
N LEU A 175 1.62 -12.93 -0.04
CA LEU A 175 2.86 -12.29 0.39
C LEU A 175 4.10 -13.06 -0.09
N ARG A 176 4.12 -14.38 0.09
CA ARG A 176 5.24 -15.22 -0.37
C ARG A 176 5.44 -15.10 -1.88
N GLN A 177 4.38 -15.18 -2.67
CA GLN A 177 4.47 -15.08 -4.12
C GLN A 177 4.94 -13.69 -4.58
N LEU A 178 4.47 -12.61 -3.93
CA LEU A 178 4.96 -11.26 -4.24
C LEU A 178 6.44 -11.08 -3.88
N ALA A 179 6.88 -11.61 -2.74
CA ALA A 179 8.28 -11.61 -2.33
C ALA A 179 9.16 -12.43 -3.28
N ASP A 180 8.67 -13.57 -3.78
CA ASP A 180 9.37 -14.37 -4.79
C ASP A 180 9.57 -13.58 -6.09
N VAL A 181 8.57 -12.78 -6.51
CA VAL A 181 8.68 -11.88 -7.67
C VAL A 181 9.70 -10.77 -7.41
N GLU A 182 9.64 -10.12 -6.24
CA GLU A 182 10.61 -9.09 -5.84
C GLU A 182 12.03 -9.64 -5.90
N TYR A 183 12.26 -10.79 -5.27
CA TYR A 183 13.55 -11.47 -5.26
C TYR A 183 13.99 -11.84 -6.68
N GLY A 184 13.07 -12.30 -7.54
CA GLY A 184 13.34 -12.58 -8.95
C GLY A 184 13.83 -11.35 -9.73
N ILE A 185 13.24 -10.17 -9.49
CA ILE A 185 13.68 -8.92 -10.11
C ILE A 185 15.03 -8.49 -9.54
N VAL A 186 15.19 -8.51 -8.21
CA VAL A 186 16.43 -8.09 -7.54
C VAL A 186 17.60 -8.99 -7.92
N SER A 187 17.42 -10.31 -7.92
CA SER A 187 18.42 -11.27 -8.41
C SER A 187 18.75 -11.01 -9.87
N PHE A 188 17.76 -10.81 -10.75
CA PHE A 188 18.02 -10.45 -12.15
C PHE A 188 18.85 -9.17 -12.32
N ILE A 189 18.63 -8.17 -11.46
CA ILE A 189 19.40 -6.91 -11.45
C ILE A 189 20.83 -7.15 -10.91
N THR A 190 20.98 -7.96 -9.87
CA THR A 190 22.23 -8.12 -9.10
C THR A 190 23.16 -9.23 -9.62
N ASP A 191 22.60 -10.34 -10.12
CA ASP A 191 23.32 -11.50 -10.63
C ASP A 191 23.83 -11.32 -12.06
N ARG A 192 23.33 -10.32 -12.79
CA ARG A 192 23.97 -9.91 -14.04
C ARG A 192 25.38 -9.41 -13.71
N PRO A 193 26.45 -10.02 -14.27
CA PRO A 193 27.77 -9.45 -14.18
C PRO A 193 27.64 -8.07 -14.81
N ALA A 194 27.73 -7.03 -14.00
CA ALA A 194 27.22 -5.69 -14.31
C ALA A 194 27.60 -5.21 -15.72
N LEU A 195 26.80 -5.59 -16.71
CA LEU A 195 26.86 -5.19 -18.10
C LEU A 195 25.95 -3.99 -18.28
N THR A 196 25.98 -3.08 -17.30
CA THR A 196 25.79 -1.68 -17.65
C THR A 196 27.02 -1.32 -18.45
N PHE A 197 26.84 -0.87 -19.69
CA PHE A 197 27.93 -0.39 -20.56
C PHE A 197 28.98 0.46 -19.82
N LYS A 198 28.57 1.13 -18.72
CA LYS A 198 29.45 1.74 -17.73
C LYS A 198 30.51 0.78 -17.16
N LYS A 199 30.22 -0.32 -16.45
CA LYS A 199 31.31 -1.11 -15.81
C LYS A 199 32.27 -1.78 -16.80
N ALA A 200 31.77 -2.27 -17.94
CA ALA A 200 32.63 -2.81 -19.00
C ALA A 200 33.52 -1.71 -19.59
N GLU A 201 32.97 -0.52 -19.88
CA GLU A 201 33.77 0.61 -20.35
C GLU A 201 34.72 1.17 -19.26
N HIS A 202 34.38 1.06 -17.97
CA HIS A 202 35.26 1.43 -16.85
C HIS A 202 36.40 0.44 -16.68
N TYR A 203 36.12 -0.86 -16.77
CA TYR A 203 37.14 -1.90 -16.76
C TYR A 203 38.09 -1.74 -17.95
N ARG A 204 37.54 -1.61 -19.17
CA ARG A 204 38.31 -1.33 -20.39
C ARG A 204 39.10 -0.04 -20.28
N ALA A 205 38.53 1.03 -19.72
CA ALA A 205 39.21 2.29 -19.48
C ALA A 205 40.38 2.13 -18.50
N ALA A 206 40.17 1.45 -17.36
CA ALA A 206 41.21 1.18 -16.38
C ALA A 206 42.34 0.36 -16.97
N LEU A 207 42.01 -0.71 -17.71
CA LEU A 207 42.95 -1.55 -18.44
C LEU A 207 43.79 -0.72 -19.42
N LEU A 208 43.17 0.15 -20.22
CA LEU A 208 43.90 1.00 -21.17
C LEU A 208 44.87 1.95 -20.46
N VAL A 209 44.47 2.55 -19.33
CA VAL A 209 45.35 3.44 -18.56
C VAL A 209 46.49 2.66 -17.92
N GLU A 210 46.20 1.53 -17.29
CA GLU A 210 47.20 0.67 -16.67
C GLU A 210 48.23 0.20 -17.71
N THR A 211 47.77 -0.30 -18.86
CA THR A 211 48.65 -0.78 -19.94
C THR A 211 49.52 0.36 -20.49
N LEU A 212 48.93 1.55 -20.66
CA LEU A 212 49.67 2.74 -21.08
C LEU A 212 50.76 3.11 -20.08
N TYR A 213 50.49 3.05 -18.76
CA TYR A 213 51.46 3.40 -17.72
C TYR A 213 52.46 2.30 -17.36
N ARG A 214 52.12 1.03 -17.62
CA ARG A 214 53.02 -0.12 -17.46
C ARG A 214 54.19 -0.09 -18.44
N ASP A 215 53.96 0.42 -19.66
CA ASP A 215 55.04 0.70 -20.59
C ASP A 215 55.60 2.12 -20.37
N ALA A 216 56.82 2.19 -19.83
CA ALA A 216 57.52 3.44 -19.58
C ALA A 216 57.81 4.24 -20.88
N LYS A 217 57.88 3.58 -22.05
CA LYS A 217 58.17 4.22 -23.33
C LYS A 217 56.90 4.65 -24.09
N ALA A 218 55.74 4.08 -23.77
CA ALA A 218 54.48 4.44 -24.39
C ALA A 218 54.03 5.85 -23.97
N LYS A 219 53.85 6.75 -24.95
CA LYS A 219 53.33 8.12 -24.74
C LYS A 219 51.82 8.23 -24.99
N SER A 220 51.30 7.43 -25.92
CA SER A 220 49.88 7.41 -26.26
C SER A 220 49.44 6.07 -26.87
N LEU A 221 48.13 5.78 -26.77
CA LEU A 221 47.48 4.64 -27.42
C LEU A 221 46.55 5.14 -28.54
N ASN A 222 46.67 4.57 -29.73
CA ASN A 222 45.72 4.79 -30.80
C ASN A 222 44.55 3.78 -30.73
N SER A 223 43.53 3.97 -31.58
CA SER A 223 42.36 3.08 -31.59
C SER A 223 42.68 1.62 -31.93
N ALA A 224 43.71 1.34 -32.74
CA ALA A 224 44.10 -0.03 -33.08
C ALA A 224 44.74 -0.74 -31.88
N ASN A 225 45.66 -0.04 -31.18
CA ASN A 225 46.27 -0.54 -29.94
C ASN A 225 45.21 -0.77 -28.87
N ALA A 226 44.24 0.14 -28.74
CA ALA A 226 43.15 -0.01 -27.78
C ALA A 226 42.26 -1.23 -28.08
N ILE A 227 41.93 -1.47 -29.35
CA ILE A 227 41.20 -2.68 -29.77
C ILE A 227 42.01 -3.92 -29.41
N GLN A 228 43.31 -3.95 -29.74
CA GLN A 228 44.16 -5.10 -29.47
C GLN A 228 44.27 -5.40 -27.98
N ILE A 229 44.52 -4.39 -27.15
CA ILE A 229 44.65 -4.54 -25.69
C ILE A 229 43.35 -5.09 -25.09
N ILE A 230 42.21 -4.48 -25.42
CA ILE A 230 40.92 -4.92 -24.87
C ILE A 230 40.55 -6.30 -25.40
N SER A 231 40.74 -6.54 -26.70
CA SER A 231 40.40 -7.81 -27.32
C SER A 231 41.23 -8.97 -26.76
N THR A 232 42.50 -8.72 -26.44
CA THR A 232 43.38 -9.71 -25.82
C THR A 232 42.96 -9.97 -24.37
N ALA A 233 42.66 -8.94 -23.59
CA ALA A 233 42.28 -9.10 -22.19
C ALA A 233 40.88 -9.73 -22.00
N GLU A 234 39.99 -9.57 -22.96
CA GLU A 234 38.63 -10.13 -22.92
C GLU A 234 38.48 -11.42 -23.76
N GLU A 235 39.54 -11.85 -24.43
CA GLU A 235 39.57 -13.02 -25.34
C GLU A 235 38.47 -12.98 -26.41
N LYS A 236 38.06 -11.78 -26.82
CA LYS A 236 36.91 -11.55 -27.72
C LYS A 236 37.17 -10.40 -28.68
N PRO A 237 36.62 -10.42 -29.91
CA PRO A 237 36.76 -9.32 -30.85
C PRO A 237 36.00 -8.07 -30.37
N ILE A 238 36.62 -6.89 -30.51
CA ILE A 238 36.06 -5.61 -30.05
C ILE A 238 35.86 -4.67 -31.23
N ALA A 239 34.68 -4.07 -31.31
CA ALA A 239 34.38 -3.09 -32.35
C ALA A 239 35.12 -1.77 -32.10
N ARG A 240 35.52 -1.08 -33.19
CA ARG A 240 36.23 0.21 -33.13
C ARG A 240 35.50 1.28 -32.30
N MET A 241 34.16 1.28 -32.32
CA MET A 241 33.35 2.19 -31.52
C MET A 241 33.41 1.88 -30.02
N GLN A 242 33.48 0.61 -29.62
CA GLN A 242 33.60 0.22 -28.21
C GLN A 242 34.97 0.61 -27.64
N ALA A 243 36.05 0.37 -28.41
CA ALA A 243 37.39 0.83 -28.03
C ALA A 243 37.44 2.36 -27.88
N ARG A 244 36.80 3.10 -28.79
CA ARG A 244 36.72 4.56 -28.69
C ARG A 244 35.98 5.02 -27.42
N ARG A 245 34.85 4.42 -27.09
CA ARG A 245 34.12 4.76 -25.85
C ARG A 245 34.95 4.47 -24.61
N ALA A 246 35.70 3.37 -24.57
CA ALA A 246 36.63 3.07 -23.47
C ALA A 246 37.74 4.14 -23.36
N MET A 247 38.28 4.63 -24.47
CA MET A 247 39.25 5.73 -24.47
C MET A 247 38.62 7.05 -23.96
N GLU A 248 37.38 7.35 -24.34
CA GLU A 248 36.62 8.51 -23.84
C GLU A 248 36.36 8.40 -22.33
N TRP A 249 36.03 7.21 -21.83
CA TRP A 249 35.87 6.95 -20.39
C TRP A 249 37.18 7.04 -19.62
N ALA A 250 38.29 6.56 -20.16
CA ALA A 250 39.61 6.68 -19.52
C ALA A 250 39.96 8.16 -19.23
N ALA A 251 39.77 9.04 -20.22
CA ALA A 251 39.99 10.48 -20.06
C ALA A 251 39.00 11.15 -19.08
N ARG A 252 37.79 10.61 -18.92
CA ARG A 252 36.81 11.12 -17.94
C ARG A 252 37.07 10.65 -16.51
N LEU A 253 37.48 9.40 -16.35
CA LEU A 253 37.70 8.78 -15.03
C LEU A 253 39.03 9.19 -14.41
N GLN A 254 40.05 9.46 -15.23
CA GLN A 254 41.38 9.86 -14.76
C GLN A 254 41.88 11.10 -15.52
N PRO A 255 41.19 12.25 -15.34
CA PRO A 255 41.48 13.49 -16.07
C PRO A 255 42.84 14.10 -15.71
N ASP A 256 43.45 13.66 -14.62
CA ASP A 256 44.78 14.01 -14.13
C ASP A 256 45.90 13.17 -14.77
N LYS A 257 45.59 11.97 -15.28
CA LYS A 257 46.57 11.02 -15.82
C LYS A 257 46.55 10.89 -17.34
N VAL A 258 45.39 10.95 -17.97
CA VAL A 258 45.26 10.74 -19.42
C VAL A 258 44.31 11.74 -20.06
N LEU A 259 44.58 12.07 -21.31
CA LEU A 259 43.77 12.98 -22.12
C LEU A 259 43.49 12.36 -23.49
N LEU A 260 42.31 12.63 -24.05
CA LEU A 260 41.94 12.15 -25.38
C LEU A 260 42.13 13.26 -26.43
N ARG A 261 42.94 13.00 -27.46
CA ARG A 261 43.21 13.93 -28.58
C ARG A 261 42.83 13.32 -29.92
N LYS A 262 42.43 14.19 -30.86
CA LYS A 262 42.35 13.84 -32.29
C LYS A 262 43.64 14.28 -32.97
N ARG A 263 44.25 13.40 -33.77
CA ARG A 263 45.41 13.72 -34.61
C ARG A 263 45.10 13.42 -36.08
N GLY A 264 45.54 14.31 -36.98
CA GLY A 264 45.36 14.22 -38.43
C GLY A 264 44.29 15.18 -39.01
N GLN A 265 44.38 15.45 -40.32
CA GLN A 265 43.41 16.24 -41.08
C GLN A 265 42.55 15.34 -42.00
N GLY A 266 41.31 15.75 -42.30
CA GLY A 266 40.42 15.04 -43.22
C GLY A 266 39.95 13.65 -42.76
N LYS A 267 39.86 12.70 -43.70
CA LYS A 267 39.38 11.31 -43.49
C LYS A 267 40.35 10.42 -42.68
N GLY A 268 41.55 10.91 -42.33
CA GLY A 268 42.58 10.20 -41.56
C GLY A 268 42.61 10.47 -40.05
N LYS A 269 41.55 11.08 -39.47
CA LYS A 269 41.51 11.45 -38.05
C LYS A 269 41.57 10.21 -37.15
N THR A 270 42.62 10.13 -36.33
CA THR A 270 42.80 9.06 -35.36
C THR A 270 42.70 9.62 -33.94
N TRP A 271 42.01 8.88 -33.07
CA TRP A 271 41.92 9.19 -31.65
C TRP A 271 43.13 8.61 -30.91
N LEU A 272 43.74 9.43 -30.07
CA LEU A 272 44.90 9.10 -29.25
C LEU A 272 44.57 9.35 -27.78
N LEU A 273 44.73 8.33 -26.94
CA LEU A 273 44.71 8.47 -25.49
C LEU A 273 46.15 8.72 -25.04
N CYS A 274 46.47 9.95 -24.62
CA CYS A 274 47.82 10.41 -24.30
C CYS A 274 48.02 10.51 -22.78
N LYS A 275 49.23 10.20 -22.30
CA LYS A 275 49.62 10.48 -20.90
C LYS A 275 49.74 11.98 -20.67
N ILE A 276 49.21 12.48 -19.56
CA ILE A 276 49.45 13.84 -19.09
C ILE A 276 50.89 13.93 -18.53
N GLY A 277 51.61 15.01 -18.85
CA GLY A 277 53.02 15.19 -18.47
C GLY A 277 54.04 14.58 -19.45
N SER A 278 53.61 13.70 -20.35
CA SER A 278 54.45 13.28 -21.48
C SER A 278 54.42 14.35 -22.57
N LYS A 279 55.42 15.25 -22.61
CA LYS A 279 55.59 16.17 -23.75
C LYS A 279 55.66 15.35 -25.05
N GLU A 280 54.57 15.31 -25.81
CA GLU A 280 54.61 14.99 -27.23
C GLU A 280 55.38 16.12 -27.90
N VAL A 281 56.66 15.85 -28.22
CA VAL A 281 57.42 16.72 -29.11
C VAL A 281 56.70 16.66 -30.46
N ASN A 282 55.89 17.67 -30.73
CA ASN A 282 55.37 17.93 -32.07
C ASN A 282 56.59 18.20 -32.95
N LYS A 283 57.02 17.20 -33.71
CA LYS A 283 57.79 17.44 -34.92
C LYS A 283 56.78 17.93 -35.96
N SER A 284 56.75 19.25 -36.13
CA SER A 284 56.35 19.95 -37.34
C SER A 284 57.08 19.41 -38.56
#